data_AF-A0A1A5NZ47-F1
#
_entry.id   AF-A0A1A5NZ47-F1
#
_cell.length_a   1.000
_cell.length_b   1.000
_cell.length_c   1.000
_cell.angle_alpha   90.00
_cell.angle_beta   90.00
_cell.angle_gamma   90.00
#
_symmetry.space_group_name_H-M   'P 1'
#
loop_
_entity.id
_entity.type
_entity.pdbx_description
1 polymer ?
#
loop_
_entity_poly.entity_id
_entity_poly.type
_entity_poly.pdbx_seq_one_letter_code
_entity_poly.pdbx_strand_id
1 'polypeptide(L)'
;MQGSPVPNEHETVGAYALGILDDAEATAFESHLAGCEWCAQQLDELAGMEPMLAALADLPGTGTPSLGESLSAKPTPRVVEKLVDEVAERRAKKRRRNFYMVAAAGALIVSGPFVAVAANGGGESGSGGGGTNRTLSADPAKDVFEQIPDKLTATDPDTRVSVTVAFQEKDWGTGLAAQITNVKGSKKCALIVIGKNGERETATSWTVPEWGYGLPDATTDKAKQPLHVQGGASFDPDQIDGYEIVTFDGEKLVEIDA
;
A
#
# COMPACT_ATOMS: atom_id res chain seq x y z
N MET A 1 8.20 -15.70 26.77
CA MET A 1 7.21 -14.61 26.78
C MET A 1 7.69 -13.61 25.74
N GLN A 2 7.29 -13.80 24.47
CA GLN A 2 7.72 -12.93 23.37
C GLN A 2 6.46 -12.24 22.83
N GLY A 3 6.47 -10.91 22.89
CA GLY A 3 5.39 -10.02 22.48
C GLY A 3 5.00 -10.23 21.03
N SER A 4 3.71 -10.03 20.76
CA SER A 4 3.15 -9.96 19.42
C SER A 4 3.86 -8.85 18.62
N PRO A 5 3.97 -8.97 17.28
CA PRO A 5 4.50 -7.88 16.46
C PRO A 5 3.59 -6.66 16.67
N VAL A 6 4.15 -5.58 17.20
CA VAL A 6 3.43 -4.33 17.49
C VAL A 6 2.84 -3.82 16.17
N PRO A 7 1.52 -3.53 16.08
CA PRO A 7 0.95 -2.77 14.98
C PRO A 7 1.62 -1.38 14.91
N ASN A 8 1.36 -0.61 13.87
CA ASN A 8 1.98 0.71 13.69
C ASN A 8 1.84 1.55 14.99
N GLU A 9 2.94 2.00 15.60
CA GLU A 9 2.97 2.66 16.92
C GLU A 9 2.15 3.98 16.93
N HIS A 10 1.83 4.53 15.75
CA HIS A 10 0.93 5.66 15.58
C HIS A 10 -0.55 5.28 15.69
N GLU A 11 -0.92 4.02 15.42
CA GLU A 11 -2.29 3.52 15.55
C GLU A 11 -2.64 3.21 17.02
N THR A 12 -1.65 3.09 17.90
CA THR A 12 -1.85 2.72 19.32
C THR A 12 -2.14 3.91 20.24
N VAL A 13 -2.04 5.16 19.76
CA VAL A 13 -2.32 6.38 20.55
C VAL A 13 -3.73 6.36 21.14
N GLY A 14 -4.74 5.98 20.35
CA GLY A 14 -6.12 5.89 20.83
C GLY A 14 -6.34 4.77 21.86
N ALA A 15 -5.66 3.63 21.70
CA ALA A 15 -5.74 2.53 22.65
C ALA A 15 -5.06 2.88 24.00
N TYR A 16 -3.97 3.66 23.95
CA TYR A 16 -3.30 4.21 25.13
C TYR A 16 -4.21 5.19 25.87
N ALA A 17 -4.82 6.16 25.16
CA ALA A 17 -5.73 7.14 25.75
C ALA A 17 -6.96 6.50 26.40
N LEU A 18 -7.49 5.41 25.83
CA LEU A 18 -8.62 4.66 26.38
C LEU A 18 -8.22 3.68 27.51
N GLY A 19 -6.93 3.54 27.83
CA GLY A 19 -6.43 2.64 28.87
C GLY A 19 -6.64 1.16 28.55
N ILE A 20 -6.65 0.77 27.27
CA ILE A 20 -6.92 -0.61 26.81
C ILE A 20 -5.63 -1.43 26.63
N LEU A 21 -4.48 -0.76 26.55
CA LEU A 21 -3.17 -1.42 26.39
C LEU A 21 -2.73 -2.17 27.65
N ASP A 22 -2.01 -3.28 27.47
CA ASP A 22 -1.33 -3.97 28.58
C ASP A 22 -0.05 -3.24 29.01
N ASP A 23 0.48 -3.60 30.19
CA ASP A 23 1.64 -2.91 30.80
C ASP A 23 2.89 -2.90 29.89
N ALA A 24 3.10 -3.96 29.10
CA ALA A 24 4.25 -4.07 28.22
C ALA A 24 4.07 -3.21 26.96
N GLU A 25 2.86 -3.18 26.42
CA GLU A 25 2.48 -2.34 25.28
C GLU A 25 2.49 -0.85 25.64
N ALA A 26 1.99 -0.49 26.83
CA ALA A 26 2.02 0.88 27.33
C ALA A 26 3.46 1.39 27.51
N THR A 27 4.35 0.58 28.10
CA THR A 27 5.76 0.94 28.28
C THR A 27 6.47 1.15 26.94
N ALA A 28 6.18 0.29 25.95
CA ALA A 28 6.72 0.45 24.60
C ALA A 28 6.23 1.75 23.94
N PHE A 29 4.94 2.04 24.06
CA PHE A 29 4.34 3.26 23.52
C PHE A 29 4.90 4.54 24.18
N GLU A 30 5.11 4.54 25.50
CA GLU A 30 5.73 5.67 26.22
C GLU A 30 7.15 5.97 25.74
N SER A 31 7.92 4.92 25.42
CA SER A 31 9.26 5.08 24.85
C SER A 31 9.25 5.75 23.47
N HIS A 32 8.23 5.46 22.66
CA HIS A 32 8.00 6.12 21.38
C HIS A 32 7.51 7.56 21.56
N LEU A 33 6.59 7.78 22.51
CA LEU A 33 6.02 9.09 22.82
C LEU A 33 7.12 10.11 23.16
N ALA A 34 8.17 9.67 23.87
CA ALA A 34 9.32 10.50 24.22
C ALA A 34 10.10 11.04 23.00
N GLY A 35 9.96 10.42 21.82
CA GLY A 35 10.67 10.78 20.60
C GLY A 35 9.80 11.24 19.42
N CYS A 36 8.47 11.27 19.58
CA CYS A 36 7.54 11.58 18.48
C CYS A 36 6.56 12.72 18.84
N GLU A 37 6.80 13.91 18.29
CA GLU A 37 5.96 15.08 18.49
C GLU A 37 4.53 14.90 17.96
N TRP A 38 4.36 14.13 16.88
CA TRP A 38 3.03 13.85 16.31
C TRP A 38 2.15 13.04 17.27
N CYS A 39 2.70 12.00 17.89
CA CYS A 39 1.97 11.20 18.90
C CYS A 39 1.63 12.03 20.14
N ALA A 40 2.54 12.92 20.57
CA ALA A 40 2.29 13.83 21.69
C ALA A 40 1.16 14.82 21.38
N GLN A 41 1.15 15.42 20.18
CA GLN A 41 0.10 16.33 19.72
C GLN A 41 -1.26 15.63 19.65
N GLN A 42 -1.32 14.41 19.12
CA GLN A 42 -2.55 13.64 19.05
C GLN A 42 -3.07 13.25 20.44
N LEU A 43 -2.19 12.88 21.37
CA LEU A 43 -2.60 12.56 22.74
C LEU A 43 -3.17 13.79 23.47
N ASP A 44 -2.58 14.97 23.25
CA ASP A 44 -3.07 16.25 23.79
C ASP A 44 -4.46 16.63 23.22
N GLU A 45 -4.66 16.41 21.91
CA GLU A 45 -5.96 16.61 21.26
C GLU A 45 -7.06 15.72 21.86
N LEU A 46 -6.75 14.44 22.11
CA LEU A 46 -7.67 13.50 22.77
C LEU A 46 -7.94 13.89 24.24
N ALA A 47 -6.91 14.28 24.99
CA ALA A 47 -7.05 14.74 26.37
C ALA A 47 -7.89 16.03 26.45
N GLY A 48 -7.84 16.89 25.43
CA GLY A 48 -8.68 18.07 25.30
C GLY A 48 -10.19 17.78 25.23
N MET A 49 -10.59 16.55 24.86
CA MET A 49 -11.99 16.13 24.80
C MET A 49 -12.52 15.58 26.14
N GLU A 50 -11.65 15.11 27.03
CA GLU A 50 -12.00 14.57 28.34
C GLU A 50 -12.85 15.53 29.22
N PRO A 51 -12.52 16.83 29.37
CA PRO A 51 -13.33 17.73 30.19
C PRO A 51 -14.73 17.97 29.61
N MET A 52 -14.87 17.91 28.28
CA MET A 52 -16.18 18.04 27.62
C MET A 52 -17.04 16.79 27.81
N LEU A 53 -16.41 15.61 27.77
CA LEU A 53 -17.08 14.33 28.07
C LEU A 53 -17.45 14.21 29.55
N ALA A 54 -16.59 14.67 30.46
CA ALA A 54 -16.86 14.73 31.89
C ALA A 54 -18.05 15.66 32.21
N ALA A 55 -18.12 16.83 31.56
CA ALA A 55 -19.27 17.73 31.68
C ALA A 55 -20.58 17.10 31.18
N LEU A 56 -20.50 16.19 30.19
CA LEU A 56 -21.66 15.41 29.72
C LEU A 56 -22.09 14.31 30.70
N ALA A 57 -21.13 13.73 31.45
CA ALA A 57 -21.40 12.70 32.44
C ALA A 57 -22.12 13.25 33.69
N ASP A 58 -21.87 14.52 34.04
CA ASP A 58 -22.51 15.21 35.18
C ASP A 58 -23.92 15.73 34.88
N LEU A 59 -24.39 15.67 33.63
CA LEU A 59 -25.76 16.05 33.28
C LEU A 59 -26.78 14.99 33.74
N PRO A 60 -27.80 15.37 34.54
CA PRO A 60 -28.82 14.42 34.96
C PRO A 60 -29.68 14.00 33.75
N GLY A 61 -29.54 12.74 33.33
CA GLY A 61 -30.32 12.11 32.25
C GLY A 61 -29.51 11.66 31.02
N THR A 62 -28.26 12.08 30.87
CA THR A 62 -27.36 11.66 29.78
C THR A 62 -26.59 10.37 30.08
N GLY A 63 -26.52 9.95 31.35
CA GLY A 63 -25.98 8.64 31.76
C GLY A 63 -26.90 7.44 31.47
N THR A 64 -27.96 7.61 30.67
CA THR A 64 -28.82 6.50 30.26
C THR A 64 -28.25 5.84 28.99
N PRO A 65 -28.12 4.50 28.93
CA PRO A 65 -27.53 3.79 27.79
C PRO A 65 -28.27 4.00 26.46
N SER A 66 -29.44 4.65 26.47
CA SER A 66 -30.26 4.94 25.30
C SER A 66 -29.67 6.00 24.37
N LEU A 67 -28.92 6.99 24.87
CA LEU A 67 -28.27 8.00 24.03
C LEU A 67 -27.04 7.42 23.31
N GLY A 68 -26.26 6.57 23.99
CA GLY A 68 -25.17 5.81 23.37
C GLY A 68 -25.67 4.82 22.30
N GLU A 69 -26.80 4.15 22.53
CA GLU A 69 -27.41 3.23 21.57
C GLU A 69 -28.06 3.98 20.37
N SER A 70 -28.43 5.25 20.53
CA SER A 70 -29.02 6.07 19.45
C SER A 70 -27.98 6.79 18.60
N LEU A 71 -26.81 7.11 19.16
CA LEU A 71 -25.70 7.75 18.45
C LEU A 71 -24.69 6.73 17.89
N SER A 72 -24.66 5.52 18.45
CA SER A 72 -23.90 4.40 17.89
C SER A 72 -24.76 3.71 16.85
N ALA A 73 -24.42 3.87 15.57
CA ALA A 73 -24.97 3.06 14.50
C ALA A 73 -24.54 1.60 14.70
N LYS A 74 -25.24 0.89 15.59
CA LYS A 74 -24.91 -0.47 16.00
C LYS A 74 -25.02 -1.36 14.77
N PRO A 75 -23.89 -1.90 14.26
CA PRO A 75 -23.93 -2.81 13.14
C PRO A 75 -24.76 -4.03 13.56
N THR A 76 -25.59 -4.54 12.64
CA THR A 76 -26.37 -5.75 12.95
C THR A 76 -25.45 -6.87 13.47
N PRO A 77 -25.90 -7.73 14.41
CA PRO A 77 -25.04 -8.70 15.08
C PRO A 77 -24.21 -9.58 14.12
N ARG A 78 -24.78 -9.90 12.94
CA ARG A 78 -24.10 -10.65 11.88
C ARG A 78 -22.89 -9.94 11.28
N VAL A 79 -22.89 -8.61 11.23
CA VAL A 79 -21.76 -7.82 10.71
C VAL A 79 -20.63 -7.80 11.74
N VAL A 80 -20.96 -7.71 13.04
CA VAL A 80 -19.97 -7.79 14.12
C VAL A 80 -19.33 -9.18 14.15
N GLU A 81 -20.13 -10.24 14.11
CA GLU A 81 -19.63 -11.62 14.06
C GLU A 81 -18.74 -11.85 12.84
N LYS A 82 -19.15 -11.40 11.65
CA LYS A 82 -18.31 -11.50 10.44
C LYS A 82 -17.00 -10.73 10.54
N LEU A 83 -16.99 -9.53 11.11
CA LEU A 83 -15.76 -8.74 11.25
C LEU A 83 -14.83 -9.32 12.32
N VAL A 84 -15.38 -9.84 13.41
CA VAL A 84 -14.59 -10.52 14.46
C VAL A 84 -14.03 -11.84 13.93
N ASP A 85 -14.82 -12.62 13.19
CA ASP A 85 -14.38 -13.87 12.56
C ASP A 85 -13.32 -13.60 11.48
N GLU A 86 -13.51 -12.60 10.62
CA GLU A 86 -12.52 -12.22 9.60
C GLU A 86 -11.19 -11.78 10.24
N VAL A 87 -11.25 -11.00 11.33
CA VAL A 87 -10.05 -10.59 12.08
C VAL A 87 -9.40 -11.78 12.78
N ALA A 88 -10.19 -12.69 13.35
CA ALA A 88 -9.71 -13.90 14.00
C ALA A 88 -9.05 -14.86 12.99
N GLU A 89 -9.64 -15.06 11.81
CA GLU A 89 -9.11 -15.86 10.72
C GLU A 89 -7.82 -15.27 10.15
N ARG A 90 -7.77 -13.94 9.92
CA ARG A 90 -6.54 -13.26 9.51
C ARG A 90 -5.42 -13.42 10.55
N ARG A 91 -5.73 -13.26 11.84
CA ARG A 91 -4.77 -13.48 12.94
C ARG A 91 -4.32 -14.94 13.00
N ALA A 92 -5.21 -15.90 12.84
CA ALA A 92 -4.88 -17.33 12.83
C ALA A 92 -4.00 -17.70 11.64
N LYS A 93 -4.29 -17.20 10.44
CA LYS A 93 -3.50 -17.41 9.21
C LYS A 93 -2.10 -16.80 9.35
N LYS A 94 -2.00 -15.58 9.88
CA LYS A 94 -0.71 -14.92 10.17
C LYS A 94 0.10 -15.70 11.22
N ARG A 95 -0.55 -16.18 12.29
CA ARG A 95 0.11 -16.96 13.36
C ARG A 95 0.61 -18.31 12.84
N ARG A 96 -0.18 -19.03 12.02
CA ARG A 96 0.26 -20.27 11.37
C ARG A 96 1.45 -20.00 10.45
N ARG A 97 1.41 -18.96 9.62
CA ARG A 97 2.51 -18.57 8.73
C ARG A 97 3.80 -18.26 9.51
N ASN A 98 3.70 -17.50 10.59
CA ASN A 98 4.86 -17.23 11.46
C ASN A 98 5.36 -18.49 12.19
N PHE A 99 4.48 -19.40 12.59
CA PHE A 99 4.88 -20.65 13.22
C PHE A 99 5.66 -21.55 12.27
N TYR A 100 5.26 -21.64 10.99
CA TYR A 100 6.02 -22.34 9.96
C TYR A 100 7.38 -21.68 9.68
N MET A 101 7.47 -20.35 9.73
CA MET A 101 8.73 -19.62 9.55
C MET A 101 9.71 -19.85 10.73
N VAL A 102 9.20 -19.90 11.96
CA VAL A 102 10.01 -20.20 13.16
C VAL A 102 10.45 -21.66 13.19
N ALA A 103 9.59 -22.59 12.76
CA ALA A 103 9.94 -24.01 12.62
C ALA A 103 11.04 -24.23 11.55
N ALA A 104 10.99 -23.50 10.43
CA ALA A 104 12.03 -23.53 9.40
C ALA A 104 13.39 -23.01 9.91
N ALA A 105 13.39 -21.97 10.75
CA ALA A 105 14.61 -21.46 11.39
C ALA A 105 15.24 -22.46 12.38
N GLY A 106 14.43 -23.26 13.08
CA GLY A 106 14.93 -24.33 13.97
C GLY A 106 15.56 -25.51 13.22
N ALA A 107 15.03 -25.89 12.06
CA ALA A 107 15.53 -27.01 11.26
C ALA A 107 16.91 -26.73 10.62
N LEU A 108 17.21 -25.47 10.30
CA LEU A 108 18.49 -25.05 9.70
C LEU A 108 19.66 -25.05 10.69
N ILE A 109 19.41 -25.09 12.00
CA ILE A 109 20.47 -25.12 13.03
C ILE A 109 20.99 -26.54 13.28
N VAL A 110 20.20 -27.59 12.96
CA VAL A 110 20.57 -28.98 13.27
C VAL A 110 21.19 -29.71 12.08
N SER A 111 21.04 -29.22 10.85
CA SER A 111 21.57 -29.85 9.63
C SER A 111 22.70 -29.04 8.99
N GLY A 112 23.81 -28.91 9.72
CA GLY A 112 25.10 -28.55 9.14
C GLY A 112 25.67 -29.67 8.24
N PRO A 113 26.68 -29.36 7.40
CA PRO A 113 26.71 -29.73 5.99
C PRO A 113 27.40 -31.06 5.72
N PHE A 114 26.69 -32.01 5.10
CA PHE A 114 27.31 -33.14 4.43
C PHE A 114 26.59 -33.45 3.11
N VAL A 115 27.42 -33.82 2.13
CA VAL A 115 27.09 -34.37 0.81
C VAL A 115 26.94 -33.33 -0.31
N ALA A 116 28.11 -32.95 -0.84
CA ALA A 116 28.26 -32.77 -2.27
C ALA A 116 28.62 -34.12 -2.92
N VAL A 117 28.04 -34.35 -4.12
CA VAL A 117 28.49 -35.18 -5.27
C VAL A 117 27.43 -36.14 -5.84
N ALA A 118 27.17 -35.92 -7.14
CA ALA A 118 26.57 -36.78 -8.19
C ALA A 118 25.03 -36.91 -8.20
N ALA A 119 24.31 -36.80 -9.32
CA ALA A 119 24.61 -36.47 -10.71
C ALA A 119 23.28 -36.19 -11.45
N ASN A 120 23.36 -35.37 -12.52
CA ASN A 120 22.44 -35.16 -13.64
C ASN A 120 20.97 -35.66 -13.59
N GLY A 121 20.05 -34.71 -13.82
CA GLY A 121 18.85 -34.93 -14.63
C GLY A 121 17.53 -34.47 -14.00
N GLY A 122 17.06 -33.28 -14.39
CA GLY A 122 15.64 -32.90 -14.36
C GLY A 122 15.02 -32.58 -13.00
N GLY A 123 14.49 -31.36 -12.87
CA GLY A 123 13.60 -30.96 -11.77
C GLY A 123 14.24 -30.10 -10.69
N GLU A 124 13.46 -29.10 -10.27
CA GLU A 124 13.50 -28.37 -8.99
C GLU A 124 14.78 -27.64 -8.53
N SER A 125 14.61 -26.31 -8.41
CA SER A 125 15.24 -25.33 -7.53
C SER A 125 16.58 -25.69 -6.85
N GLY A 126 17.62 -24.91 -7.17
CA GLY A 126 18.89 -24.90 -6.45
C GLY A 126 19.50 -23.51 -6.38
N SER A 127 19.36 -22.88 -5.21
CA SER A 127 20.04 -21.68 -4.76
C SER A 127 21.56 -21.78 -4.95
N GLY A 128 22.11 -20.93 -5.82
CA GLY A 128 23.53 -20.64 -5.92
C GLY A 128 23.88 -19.45 -5.03
N GLY A 129 24.67 -19.69 -3.99
CA GLY A 129 25.28 -18.65 -3.16
C GLY A 129 26.32 -17.86 -3.94
N GLY A 130 25.87 -16.94 -4.80
CA GLY A 130 26.61 -15.73 -5.12
C GLY A 130 26.21 -14.68 -4.09
N GLY A 131 27.17 -13.99 -3.50
CA GLY A 131 26.88 -12.76 -2.77
C GLY A 131 26.25 -11.78 -3.75
N THR A 132 24.92 -11.80 -3.88
CA THR A 132 24.19 -10.83 -4.69
C THR A 132 24.28 -9.53 -3.91
N ASN A 133 25.26 -8.72 -4.25
CA ASN A 133 25.21 -7.30 -3.97
C ASN A 133 23.96 -6.80 -4.72
N ARG A 134 22.79 -6.81 -4.08
CA ARG A 134 21.57 -6.27 -4.67
C ARG A 134 21.76 -4.76 -4.72
N THR A 135 22.28 -4.28 -5.83
CA THR A 135 22.24 -2.86 -6.15
C THR A 135 20.76 -2.48 -6.23
N LEU A 136 20.32 -1.63 -5.31
CA LEU A 136 19.00 -1.02 -5.39
C LEU A 136 18.99 -0.09 -6.61
N SER A 137 18.01 -0.27 -7.49
CA SER A 137 17.87 0.57 -8.67
C SER A 137 17.48 1.99 -8.28
N ALA A 138 18.02 2.96 -9.02
CA ALA A 138 17.65 4.37 -8.89
C ALA A 138 16.24 4.67 -9.43
N ASP A 139 15.72 3.82 -10.33
CA ASP A 139 14.36 3.91 -10.88
C ASP A 139 13.74 2.51 -11.01
N PRO A 140 13.16 1.96 -9.93
CA PRO A 140 12.56 0.64 -9.94
C PRO A 140 11.38 0.51 -10.91
N ALA A 141 10.63 1.60 -11.14
CA ALA A 141 9.48 1.58 -12.04
C ALA A 141 9.93 1.41 -13.51
N LYS A 142 11.05 2.03 -13.89
CA LYS A 142 11.67 1.82 -15.19
C LYS A 142 12.09 0.36 -15.40
N ASP A 143 12.74 -0.25 -14.41
CA ASP A 143 13.21 -1.63 -14.54
C ASP A 143 12.04 -2.60 -14.75
N VAL A 144 10.92 -2.40 -14.04
CA VAL A 144 9.69 -3.17 -14.23
C VAL A 144 9.11 -2.92 -15.64
N PHE A 145 9.04 -1.66 -16.06
CA PHE A 145 8.54 -1.30 -17.39
C PHE A 145 9.36 -1.94 -18.53
N GLU A 146 10.68 -2.03 -18.39
CA GLU A 146 11.55 -2.65 -19.40
C GLU A 146 11.40 -4.18 -19.47
N GLN A 147 11.05 -4.83 -18.36
CA GLN A 147 10.91 -6.29 -18.28
C GLN A 147 9.57 -6.83 -18.77
N ILE A 148 8.51 -6.02 -18.75
CA ILE A 148 7.18 -6.43 -19.20
C ILE A 148 7.08 -6.28 -20.73
N PRO A 149 6.80 -7.36 -21.49
CA PRO A 149 6.77 -7.32 -22.95
C PRO A 149 5.49 -6.71 -23.52
N ASP A 150 4.34 -6.96 -22.88
CA ASP A 150 3.04 -6.50 -23.36
C ASP A 150 2.86 -5.01 -23.04
N LYS A 151 2.74 -4.20 -24.08
CA LYS A 151 2.70 -2.74 -24.00
C LYS A 151 1.68 -2.16 -24.98
N LEU A 152 0.98 -1.13 -24.51
CA LEU A 152 0.10 -0.29 -25.31
C LEU A 152 0.59 1.14 -25.25
N THR A 153 0.56 1.84 -26.38
CA THR A 153 1.02 3.23 -26.49
C THR A 153 -0.07 4.08 -27.11
N ALA A 154 -0.31 5.25 -26.52
CA ALA A 154 -1.15 6.28 -27.12
C ALA A 154 -0.51 7.66 -26.94
N THR A 155 -0.91 8.58 -27.81
CA THR A 155 -0.55 10.00 -27.70
C THR A 155 -1.79 10.82 -27.95
N ASP A 156 -2.11 11.70 -27.02
CA ASP A 156 -3.25 12.59 -27.15
C ASP A 156 -2.93 13.72 -28.13
N PRO A 157 -3.79 14.01 -29.13
CA PRO A 157 -3.50 15.03 -30.13
C PRO A 157 -3.57 16.47 -29.58
N ASP A 158 -4.35 16.72 -28.53
CA ASP A 158 -4.60 18.05 -27.99
C ASP A 158 -3.55 18.42 -26.94
N THR A 159 -3.34 17.54 -25.95
CA THR A 159 -2.35 17.75 -24.89
C THR A 159 -0.94 17.40 -25.35
N ARG A 160 -0.81 16.56 -26.38
CA ARG A 160 0.45 15.95 -26.87
C ARG A 160 1.15 15.07 -25.83
N VAL A 161 0.47 14.71 -24.74
CA VAL A 161 1.00 13.75 -23.76
C VAL A 161 1.04 12.37 -24.41
N SER A 162 2.19 11.71 -24.31
CA SER A 162 2.38 10.35 -24.83
C SER A 162 2.65 9.41 -23.67
N VAL A 163 1.93 8.28 -23.66
CA VAL A 163 2.00 7.27 -22.61
C VAL A 163 2.20 5.91 -23.25
N THR A 164 3.05 5.11 -22.63
CA THR A 164 3.12 3.66 -22.87
C THR A 164 2.83 2.94 -21.57
N VAL A 165 1.80 2.11 -21.55
CA VAL A 165 1.44 1.25 -20.41
C VAL A 165 1.93 -0.17 -20.71
N ALA A 166 2.80 -0.67 -19.86
CA ALA A 166 3.19 -2.07 -19.81
C ALA A 166 2.34 -2.78 -18.75
N PHE A 167 1.81 -3.94 -19.09
CA PHE A 167 0.91 -4.70 -18.21
C PHE A 167 1.25 -6.18 -18.19
N GLN A 168 1.02 -6.82 -17.04
CA GLN A 168 1.25 -8.24 -16.87
C GLN A 168 0.20 -8.83 -15.93
N GLU A 169 -0.35 -9.98 -16.31
CA GLU A 169 -1.19 -10.80 -15.44
C GLU A 169 -0.46 -11.21 -14.15
N LYS A 170 -1.20 -11.19 -13.04
CA LYS A 170 -0.80 -11.62 -11.70
C LYS A 170 -1.96 -12.36 -11.06
N ASP A 171 -1.67 -13.20 -10.06
CA ASP A 171 -2.72 -13.93 -9.30
C ASP A 171 -3.76 -13.02 -8.60
N TRP A 172 -3.47 -11.72 -8.48
CA TRP A 172 -4.32 -10.72 -7.84
C TRP A 172 -4.96 -9.72 -8.81
N GLY A 173 -4.75 -9.87 -10.13
CA GLY A 173 -5.21 -8.96 -11.17
C GLY A 173 -4.08 -8.56 -12.12
N THR A 174 -3.95 -7.28 -12.43
CA THR A 174 -2.97 -6.76 -13.40
C THR A 174 -1.90 -5.89 -12.75
N GLY A 175 -0.64 -6.28 -12.91
CA GLY A 175 0.51 -5.43 -12.58
C GLY A 175 0.84 -4.48 -13.73
N LEU A 176 1.06 -3.20 -13.41
CA LEU A 176 1.23 -2.14 -14.39
C LEU A 176 2.54 -1.36 -14.16
N ALA A 177 3.17 -0.94 -15.24
CA ALA A 177 4.15 0.12 -15.25
C ALA A 177 3.89 1.04 -16.44
N ALA A 178 4.03 2.35 -16.26
CA ALA A 178 3.79 3.32 -17.32
C ALA A 178 5.00 4.22 -17.53
N GLN A 179 5.32 4.48 -18.80
CA GLN A 179 6.25 5.51 -19.23
C GLN A 179 5.46 6.68 -19.79
N ILE A 180 5.65 7.89 -19.25
CA ILE A 180 4.96 9.11 -19.66
C ILE A 180 5.97 10.13 -20.17
N THR A 181 5.64 10.75 -21.30
CA THR A 181 6.43 11.83 -21.91
C THR A 181 5.56 13.03 -22.26
N ASN A 182 6.23 14.18 -22.46
CA ASN A 182 5.64 15.46 -22.78
C ASN A 182 4.56 15.95 -21.79
N VAL A 183 4.72 15.64 -20.50
CA VAL A 183 3.82 16.09 -19.44
C VAL A 183 4.39 17.32 -18.74
N LYS A 184 3.61 18.41 -18.71
CA LYS A 184 3.99 19.69 -18.10
C LYS A 184 3.40 19.83 -16.72
N GLY A 185 4.19 20.30 -15.76
CA GLY A 185 3.72 20.65 -14.43
C GLY A 185 3.34 22.14 -14.29
N SER A 186 2.89 22.56 -13.12
CA SER A 186 2.66 21.76 -11.90
C SER A 186 1.26 21.13 -11.88
N LYS A 187 1.16 19.80 -11.73
CA LYS A 187 -0.12 19.07 -11.71
C LYS A 187 -0.06 17.83 -10.80
N LYS A 188 -1.20 17.35 -10.31
CA LYS A 188 -1.33 16.01 -9.71
C LYS A 188 -2.09 15.12 -10.67
N CYS A 189 -1.58 13.93 -10.95
CA CYS A 189 -2.13 13.02 -11.94
C CYS A 189 -2.34 11.63 -11.36
N ALA A 190 -3.25 10.88 -11.97
CA ALA A 190 -3.51 9.48 -11.67
C ALA A 190 -3.62 8.68 -12.98
N LEU A 191 -3.17 7.43 -12.94
CA LEU A 191 -3.45 6.43 -13.96
C LEU A 191 -4.69 5.66 -13.52
N ILE A 192 -5.73 5.72 -14.35
CA ILE A 192 -7.00 5.05 -14.13
C ILE A 192 -7.10 3.88 -15.10
N VAL A 193 -7.49 2.72 -14.59
CA VAL A 193 -7.80 1.52 -15.37
C VAL A 193 -9.32 1.42 -15.47
N ILE A 194 -9.82 1.21 -16.69
CA ILE A 194 -11.23 1.13 -17.00
C ILE A 194 -11.55 -0.32 -17.35
N GLY A 195 -12.43 -0.94 -16.58
CA GLY A 195 -12.93 -2.28 -16.88
C GLY A 195 -14.00 -2.24 -17.98
N LYS A 196 -14.16 -3.35 -18.70
CA LYS A 196 -15.23 -3.56 -19.70
C LYS A 196 -16.64 -3.47 -19.11
N ASN A 197 -16.75 -3.56 -17.78
CA ASN A 197 -17.98 -3.34 -17.02
C ASN A 197 -18.26 -1.85 -16.72
N GLY A 198 -17.37 -0.95 -17.11
CA GLY A 198 -17.43 0.49 -16.83
C GLY A 198 -16.90 0.91 -15.46
N GLU A 199 -16.43 -0.02 -14.64
CA GLU A 199 -15.80 0.29 -13.35
C GLU A 199 -14.40 0.90 -13.56
N ARG A 200 -14.00 1.79 -12.65
CA ARG A 200 -12.78 2.58 -12.76
C ARG A 200 -11.94 2.40 -11.51
N GLU A 201 -10.70 1.97 -11.67
CA GLU A 201 -9.74 1.81 -10.57
C GLU A 201 -8.52 2.72 -10.75
N THR A 202 -8.07 3.35 -9.66
CA THR A 202 -6.82 4.12 -9.68
C THR A 202 -5.64 3.18 -9.45
N ALA A 203 -4.84 2.95 -10.49
CA ALA A 203 -3.69 2.08 -10.40
C ALA A 203 -2.52 2.72 -9.64
N THR A 204 -2.30 4.02 -9.84
CA THR A 204 -1.26 4.80 -9.16
C THR A 204 -1.51 6.30 -9.34
N SER A 205 -0.91 7.12 -8.47
CA SER A 205 -0.99 8.59 -8.55
C SER A 205 0.35 9.24 -8.24
N TRP A 206 0.59 10.41 -8.81
CA TRP A 206 1.87 11.11 -8.71
C TRP A 206 1.70 12.63 -8.85
N THR A 207 2.77 13.36 -8.51
CA THR A 207 2.87 14.80 -8.76
C THR A 207 3.81 15.05 -9.93
N VAL A 208 3.38 15.86 -10.89
CA VAL A 208 4.23 16.42 -11.93
C VAL A 208 4.75 17.78 -11.42
N PRO A 209 6.04 17.89 -11.10
CA PRO A 209 6.66 19.13 -10.64
C PRO A 209 6.74 20.15 -11.78
N GLU A 210 7.01 21.42 -11.46
CA GLU A 210 7.03 22.53 -12.43
C GLU A 210 7.89 22.25 -13.67
N TRP A 211 9.01 21.55 -13.53
CA TRP A 211 9.90 21.21 -14.64
C TRP A 211 9.35 20.14 -15.61
N GLY A 212 8.28 19.41 -15.24
CA GLY A 212 7.66 18.39 -16.08
C GLY A 212 8.51 17.13 -16.33
N TYR A 213 8.05 16.28 -17.25
CA TYR A 213 8.76 15.05 -17.67
C TYR A 213 8.66 14.80 -19.17
N GLY A 214 9.72 14.24 -19.74
CA GLY A 214 9.83 13.84 -21.14
C GLY A 214 9.62 14.99 -22.13
N LEU A 215 10.06 16.20 -21.79
CA LEU A 215 9.93 17.39 -22.63
C LEU A 215 11.13 17.49 -23.60
N PRO A 216 10.94 17.40 -24.93
CA PRO A 216 12.05 17.41 -25.89
C PRO A 216 12.89 18.70 -25.84
N ASP A 217 12.22 19.84 -25.64
CA ASP A 217 12.82 21.17 -25.68
C ASP A 217 13.24 21.70 -24.30
N ALA A 218 13.25 20.84 -23.26
CA ALA A 218 13.60 21.28 -21.92
C ALA A 218 15.09 21.62 -21.76
N THR A 219 15.37 22.58 -20.87
CA THR A 219 16.74 23.04 -20.59
C THR A 219 17.50 22.14 -19.62
N THR A 220 16.79 21.39 -18.78
CA THR A 220 17.39 20.50 -17.77
C THR A 220 17.29 19.05 -18.19
N ASP A 221 18.33 18.26 -17.88
CA ASP A 221 18.32 16.82 -18.20
C ASP A 221 17.19 16.08 -17.47
N LYS A 222 16.84 16.50 -16.26
CA LYS A 222 15.72 15.91 -15.50
C LYS A 222 14.38 16.03 -16.23
N ALA A 223 14.10 17.19 -16.82
CA ALA A 223 12.85 17.42 -17.54
C ALA A 223 12.79 16.70 -18.90
N LYS A 224 13.95 16.35 -19.48
CA LYS A 224 14.02 15.53 -20.70
C LYS A 224 13.76 14.04 -20.43
N GLN A 225 14.04 13.57 -19.21
CA GLN A 225 13.81 12.17 -18.85
C GLN A 225 12.30 11.89 -18.79
N PRO A 226 11.84 10.73 -19.31
CA PRO A 226 10.47 10.30 -19.13
C PRO A 226 10.17 10.02 -17.66
N LEU A 227 8.89 10.09 -17.29
CA LEU A 227 8.42 9.62 -16.00
C LEU A 227 8.09 8.12 -16.09
N HIS A 228 8.63 7.33 -15.16
CA HIS A 228 8.16 5.97 -14.93
C HIS A 228 7.37 5.89 -13.63
N VAL A 229 6.21 5.26 -13.68
CA VAL A 229 5.39 4.95 -12.51
C VAL A 229 4.97 3.49 -12.55
N GLN A 230 4.75 2.91 -11.37
CA GLN A 230 4.30 1.53 -11.22
C GLN A 230 2.97 1.53 -10.44
N GLY A 231 2.09 0.60 -10.76
CA GLY A 231 0.80 0.43 -10.12
C GLY A 231 0.19 -0.95 -10.38
N GLY A 232 -1.10 -1.09 -10.11
CA GLY A 232 -1.85 -2.29 -10.46
C GLY A 232 -3.35 -2.08 -10.32
N ALA A 233 -4.13 -2.96 -10.92
CA ALA A 233 -5.59 -2.99 -10.81
C ALA A 233 -6.05 -4.42 -10.51
N SER A 234 -7.23 -4.55 -9.92
CA SER A 234 -7.82 -5.84 -9.58
C SER A 234 -8.36 -6.60 -10.79
N PHE A 235 -8.62 -5.90 -11.90
CA PHE A 235 -9.00 -6.51 -13.17
C PHE A 235 -7.92 -7.45 -13.72
N ASP A 236 -8.33 -8.59 -14.26
CA ASP A 236 -7.49 -9.39 -15.15
C ASP A 236 -7.27 -8.62 -16.47
N PRO A 237 -6.15 -8.84 -17.19
CA PRO A 237 -5.85 -8.06 -18.39
C PRO A 237 -6.95 -8.11 -19.46
N ASP A 238 -7.66 -9.24 -19.60
CA ASP A 238 -8.75 -9.42 -20.55
C ASP A 238 -10.06 -8.73 -20.14
N GLN A 239 -10.15 -8.23 -18.91
CA GLN A 239 -11.27 -7.46 -18.38
C GLN A 239 -11.09 -5.94 -18.55
N ILE A 240 -9.90 -5.49 -18.94
CA ILE A 240 -9.59 -4.07 -19.14
C ILE A 240 -10.07 -3.62 -20.52
N ASP A 241 -10.76 -2.48 -20.56
CA ASP A 241 -11.24 -1.80 -21.76
C ASP A 241 -10.28 -0.67 -22.19
N GLY A 242 -9.65 -0.02 -21.20
CA GLY A 242 -8.69 1.03 -21.49
C GLY A 242 -8.02 1.62 -20.25
N TYR A 243 -7.17 2.60 -20.50
CA TYR A 243 -6.40 3.34 -19.51
C TYR A 243 -6.55 4.83 -19.75
N GLU A 244 -6.65 5.62 -18.68
CA GLU A 244 -6.65 7.07 -18.76
C GLU A 244 -5.62 7.66 -17.81
N ILE A 245 -4.92 8.71 -18.23
CA ILE A 245 -4.24 9.61 -17.31
C ILE A 245 -5.12 10.83 -17.10
N VAL A 246 -5.53 11.06 -15.85
CA VAL A 246 -6.35 12.21 -15.47
C VAL A 246 -5.64 13.04 -14.42
N THR A 247 -5.88 14.35 -14.44
CA THR A 247 -5.50 15.21 -13.32
C THR A 247 -6.52 15.10 -12.19
N PHE A 248 -6.11 15.44 -10.98
CA PHE A 248 -7.02 15.49 -9.83
C PHE A 248 -8.12 16.56 -9.97
N ASP A 249 -7.93 17.52 -10.89
CA ASP A 249 -8.91 18.54 -11.23
C ASP A 249 -9.90 18.07 -12.32
N GLY A 250 -9.77 16.82 -12.80
CA GLY A 250 -10.66 16.20 -13.79
C GLY A 250 -10.28 16.41 -15.26
N GLU A 251 -9.11 16.99 -15.55
CA GLU A 251 -8.59 17.12 -16.92
C GLU A 251 -8.05 15.75 -17.38
N LYS A 252 -8.62 15.17 -18.44
CA LYS A 252 -8.05 13.98 -19.08
C LYS A 252 -6.87 14.39 -19.95
N LEU A 253 -5.70 13.79 -19.70
CA LEU A 253 -4.46 14.09 -20.42
C LEU A 253 -4.26 13.17 -21.62
N VAL A 254 -4.57 11.89 -21.47
CA VAL A 254 -4.47 10.89 -22.54
C VAL A 254 -5.32 9.67 -22.20
N GLU A 255 -5.81 9.01 -23.23
CA GLU A 255 -6.59 7.77 -23.18
C GLU A 255 -5.93 6.71 -24.07
N ILE A 256 -6.01 5.45 -23.66
CA ILE A 256 -5.45 4.29 -24.34
C ILE A 256 -6.52 3.21 -24.35
N ASP A 257 -6.90 2.74 -25.53
CA ASP A 257 -7.79 1.58 -25.68
C ASP A 257 -6.97 0.27 -25.54
N ALA A 258 -7.53 -0.73 -24.86
CA ALA A 258 -6.88 -2.02 -24.58
C ALA A 258 -7.11 -3.11 -25.64
#